data_AF-A0A954UEX3-F1
#
_entry.id   AF-A0A954UEX3-F1
#
_cell.length_a   1.000
_cell.length_b   1.000
_cell.length_c   1.000
_cell.angle_alpha   90.00
_cell.angle_beta   90.00
_cell.angle_gamma   90.00
#
_symmetry.space_group_name_H-M   'P 1'
#
loop_
_entity.id
_entity.type
_entity.pdbx_description
1 polymer ?
#
loop_
_entity_poly.entity_id
_entity_poly.type
_entity_poly.pdbx_seq_one_letter_code
_entity_poly.pdbx_strand_id
1 'polypeptide(L)'
;VDADGHVLISADCLLDVQLSPGLPPDLVLKPEVVTADIQLSGLHVNRVSHLEGALARELSGTMQSIINKKLDDKRPKLVAKLNRQIAKHEDDLRFSLSDSIKARWSKFTGDE
;
A
#
# COMPACT_ATOMS: atom_id res chain seq x y z
N VAL A 1 0.96 24.92 -7.92
CA VAL A 1 0.61 24.01 -9.04
C VAL A 1 -0.63 23.29 -8.60
N ASP A 2 -1.66 23.33 -9.42
CA ASP A 2 -2.91 22.60 -9.20
C ASP A 2 -2.99 21.47 -10.22
N ALA A 3 -3.10 20.25 -9.73
CA ALA A 3 -3.08 19.05 -10.55
C ALA A 3 -3.77 17.89 -9.84
N ASP A 4 -4.51 17.11 -10.63
CA ASP A 4 -5.17 15.88 -10.21
C ASP A 4 -4.52 14.68 -10.89
N GLY A 5 -4.53 13.54 -10.22
CA GLY A 5 -4.03 12.28 -10.78
C GLY A 5 -4.25 11.11 -9.83
N HIS A 6 -4.34 9.91 -10.39
CA HIS A 6 -4.54 8.69 -9.62
C HIS A 6 -3.30 7.81 -9.73
N VAL A 7 -2.82 7.35 -8.58
CA VAL A 7 -1.75 6.36 -8.51
C VAL A 7 -2.39 5.01 -8.18
N LEU A 8 -2.22 4.05 -9.08
CA LEU A 8 -2.58 2.67 -8.82
C LEU A 8 -1.32 1.90 -8.43
N ILE A 9 -1.39 1.22 -7.30
CA ILE A 9 -0.36 0.28 -6.87
C ILE A 9 -1.01 -1.09 -6.81
N SER A 10 -0.39 -2.05 -7.49
CA SER A 10 -0.81 -3.44 -7.48
C SER A 10 0.35 -4.30 -7.00
N ALA A 11 0.06 -5.31 -6.19
CA ALA A 11 1.05 -6.23 -5.68
C ALA A 11 0.45 -7.63 -5.62
N ASP A 12 1.19 -8.62 -6.14
CA ASP A 12 0.84 -10.02 -5.93
C ASP A 12 1.69 -10.56 -4.78
N CYS A 13 1.02 -11.24 -3.85
CA CYS A 13 1.61 -11.73 -2.63
C CYS A 13 1.42 -13.24 -2.53
N LEU A 14 2.47 -13.94 -2.07
CA LEU A 14 2.32 -15.26 -1.48
C LEU A 14 2.06 -15.08 0.01
N LEU A 15 1.08 -15.79 0.53
CA LEU A 15 0.71 -15.71 1.94
C LEU A 15 1.00 -17.05 2.61
N ASP A 16 1.94 -17.06 3.55
CA ASP A 16 2.13 -18.17 4.46
C ASP A 16 1.34 -17.94 5.75
N VAL A 17 0.67 -18.99 6.21
CA VAL A 17 -0.24 -18.96 7.36
C VAL A 17 0.23 -20.01 8.35
N GLN A 18 0.67 -19.56 9.52
CA GLN A 18 1.26 -20.41 10.55
C GLN A 18 0.48 -20.27 11.86
N LEU A 19 0.41 -21.33 12.64
CA LEU A 19 -0.06 -21.28 14.03
C LEU A 19 1.15 -21.26 14.96
N SER A 20 1.16 -20.34 15.92
CA SER A 20 2.22 -20.30 16.91
C SER A 20 2.10 -21.49 17.88
N PRO A 21 3.23 -22.05 18.34
CA PRO A 21 3.22 -23.05 19.40
C PRO A 21 2.80 -22.40 20.72
N GLY A 22 1.68 -22.85 21.30
CA GLY A 22 1.13 -22.31 22.54
C GLY A 22 -0.36 -22.63 22.71
N LEU A 23 -0.91 -22.41 23.91
CA LEU A 23 -2.34 -22.51 24.18
C LEU A 23 -2.86 -21.22 24.84
N PRO A 24 -3.75 -20.45 24.19
CA PRO A 24 -4.21 -20.64 22.80
C PRO A 24 -3.12 -20.26 21.77
N PRO A 25 -3.13 -20.84 20.56
CA PRO A 25 -2.21 -20.47 19.51
C PRO A 25 -2.56 -19.10 18.93
N ASP A 26 -1.55 -18.38 18.45
CA ASP A 26 -1.72 -17.18 17.62
C ASP A 26 -1.70 -17.57 16.14
N LEU A 27 -2.50 -16.88 15.34
CA LEU A 27 -2.45 -16.97 13.88
C LEU A 27 -1.41 -15.97 13.36
N VAL A 28 -0.35 -16.47 12.74
CA VAL A 28 0.73 -15.67 12.17
C VAL A 28 0.59 -15.64 10.66
N LEU A 29 0.42 -14.44 10.10
CA LEU A 29 0.39 -14.22 8.65
C LEU A 29 1.72 -13.69 8.17
N LYS A 30 2.33 -14.35 7.19
CA LYS A 30 3.59 -13.94 6.57
C LYS A 30 3.38 -13.73 5.07
N PRO A 31 2.93 -12.52 4.67
CA PRO A 31 2.84 -12.16 3.27
C PRO A 31 4.24 -11.83 2.71
N GLU A 32 4.55 -12.35 1.53
CA GLU A 32 5.72 -12.00 0.75
C GLU A 32 5.26 -11.47 -0.62
N VAL A 33 5.63 -10.22 -0.93
CA VAL A 33 5.37 -9.63 -2.24
C VAL A 33 6.33 -10.25 -3.25
N VAL A 34 5.78 -10.86 -4.30
CA VAL A 34 6.56 -11.46 -5.40
C VAL A 34 6.71 -10.48 -6.56
N THR A 35 5.63 -9.78 -6.88
CA THR A 35 5.54 -8.81 -7.96
C THR A 35 4.81 -7.58 -7.46
N ALA A 36 5.23 -6.40 -7.92
CA ALA A 36 4.54 -5.16 -7.64
C ALA A 36 4.69 -4.20 -8.80
N ASP A 37 3.60 -3.53 -9.14
CA ASP A 37 3.56 -2.50 -10.16
C ASP A 37 2.99 -1.19 -9.61
N ILE A 38 3.43 -0.10 -10.22
CA ILE A 38 2.94 1.25 -9.93
C ILE A 38 2.68 1.98 -11.24
N GLN A 39 1.50 2.57 -11.33
CA GLN A 39 1.03 3.28 -12.52
C GLN A 39 0.42 4.61 -12.11
N LEU A 40 0.74 5.66 -12.88
CA LEU A 40 0.08 6.95 -12.78
C LEU A 40 -0.94 7.06 -13.92
N SER A 41 -2.22 7.17 -13.56
CA SER A 41 -3.31 7.35 -14.50
C SER A 41 -3.96 8.73 -14.32
N GLY A 42 -4.43 9.30 -15.44
CA GLY A 42 -5.26 10.51 -15.43
C GLY A 42 -4.60 11.77 -14.88
N LEU A 43 -3.29 11.97 -15.07
CA LEU A 43 -2.63 13.21 -14.65
C LEU A 43 -3.17 14.41 -15.45
N HIS A 44 -3.84 15.32 -14.77
CA HIS A 44 -4.33 16.58 -15.31
C HIS A 44 -3.76 17.74 -14.51
N VAL A 45 -2.95 18.57 -15.17
CA VAL A 45 -2.45 19.82 -14.59
C VAL A 45 -3.38 20.96 -14.99
N ASN A 46 -4.07 21.53 -14.01
CA ASN A 46 -5.03 22.62 -14.22
C ASN A 46 -4.33 23.98 -14.21
N ARG A 47 -3.29 24.16 -13.38
CA ARG A 47 -2.59 25.45 -13.23
C ARG A 47 -1.13 25.32 -12.80
N VAL A 48 -0.24 26.06 -13.46
CA VAL A 48 1.17 26.20 -13.06
C VAL A 48 1.51 27.69 -12.92
N SER A 49 1.60 28.18 -11.69
CA SER A 49 1.83 29.60 -11.39
C SER A 49 0.74 30.50 -12.03
N HIS A 50 1.09 31.40 -12.95
CA HIS A 50 0.15 32.25 -13.71
C HIS A 50 -0.35 31.61 -15.02
N LEU A 51 0.16 30.43 -15.39
CA LEU A 51 -0.22 29.74 -16.61
C LEU A 51 -1.45 28.86 -16.36
N GLU A 52 -2.51 29.13 -17.12
CA GLU A 52 -3.81 28.46 -17.02
C GLU A 52 -4.25 27.91 -18.39
N GLY A 53 -5.16 26.94 -18.37
CA GLY A 53 -5.77 26.43 -19.59
C GLY A 53 -4.84 25.61 -20.49
N ALA A 54 -4.83 25.91 -21.80
CA ALA A 54 -4.17 25.08 -22.80
C ALA A 54 -2.65 24.90 -22.58
N LEU A 55 -1.97 25.95 -22.12
CA LEU A 55 -0.52 25.91 -21.85
C LEU A 55 -0.18 25.02 -20.65
N ALA A 56 -1.04 24.99 -19.63
CA ALA A 56 -0.88 24.08 -18.49
C ALA A 56 -1.13 22.62 -18.90
N ARG A 57 -2.07 22.37 -19.82
CA ARG A 57 -2.33 21.03 -20.38
C ARG A 57 -1.17 20.48 -21.21
N GLU A 58 -0.51 21.29 -22.03
CA GLU A 58 0.71 20.84 -22.75
C GLU A 58 1.84 20.47 -21.79
N LEU A 59 2.00 21.22 -20.70
CA LEU A 59 2.95 20.89 -19.64
C LEU A 59 2.63 19.55 -18.97
N SER A 60 1.35 19.22 -18.82
CA SER A 60 0.88 17.95 -18.24
C SER A 60 1.51 16.74 -18.95
N GLY A 61 1.54 16.73 -20.28
CA GLY A 61 2.12 15.63 -21.05
C GLY A 61 3.62 15.44 -20.81
N THR A 62 4.36 16.55 -20.70
CA THR A 62 5.79 16.53 -20.38
C THR A 62 6.03 16.03 -18.96
N MET A 63 5.24 16.52 -17.98
CA MET A 63 5.32 16.10 -16.59
C MET A 63 4.97 14.62 -16.43
N GLN A 64 3.95 14.13 -17.15
CA GLN A 64 3.55 12.73 -17.12
C GLN A 64 4.67 11.80 -17.59
N SER A 65 5.37 12.15 -18.68
CA SER A 65 6.52 11.38 -19.17
C SER A 65 7.66 11.31 -18.14
N ILE A 66 7.98 12.44 -17.50
CA ILE A 66 9.02 12.51 -16.46
C ILE A 66 8.62 11.65 -15.25
N ILE A 67 7.36 11.73 -14.81
CA ILE A 67 6.88 10.95 -13.67
C ILE A 67 6.89 9.46 -14.01
N ASN A 68 6.39 9.06 -15.18
CA ASN A 68 6.41 7.67 -15.63
C ASN A 68 7.83 7.11 -15.67
N LYS A 69 8.79 7.83 -16.25
CA LYS A 69 10.21 7.41 -16.24
C LYS A 69 10.75 7.22 -14.82
N LYS A 70 10.39 8.11 -13.90
CA LYS A 70 10.82 8.02 -12.49
C LYS A 70 10.12 6.88 -11.74
N LEU A 71 8.90 6.52 -12.14
CA LEU A 71 8.20 5.35 -11.64
C LEU A 71 8.88 4.08 -12.15
N ASP A 72 9.25 4.02 -13.43
CA ASP A 72 9.99 2.90 -14.04
C ASP A 72 11.31 2.62 -13.30
N ASP A 73 12.07 3.67 -12.98
CA ASP A 73 13.32 3.55 -12.20
C ASP A 73 13.09 3.01 -10.77
N LYS A 74 11.89 3.20 -10.22
CA LYS A 74 11.52 2.78 -8.86
C LYS A 74 10.85 1.41 -8.82
N ARG A 75 10.20 0.96 -9.90
CA ARG A 75 9.58 -0.37 -10.02
C ARG A 75 10.48 -1.51 -9.52
N PRO A 76 11.76 -1.65 -9.93
CA PRO A 76 12.58 -2.78 -9.49
C PRO A 76 12.87 -2.77 -7.97
N LYS A 77 12.75 -1.61 -7.32
CA LYS A 77 12.94 -1.46 -5.87
C LYS A 77 11.62 -1.53 -5.09
N LEU A 78 10.48 -1.58 -5.78
CA LEU A 78 9.17 -1.52 -5.16
C LEU A 78 8.90 -2.77 -4.33
N VAL A 79 9.15 -3.96 -4.89
CA VAL A 79 9.05 -5.24 -4.18
C VAL A 79 9.91 -5.24 -2.91
N ALA A 80 11.19 -4.90 -3.03
CA ALA A 80 12.11 -4.84 -1.89
C ALA A 80 11.64 -3.84 -0.81
N LYS A 81 11.07 -2.70 -1.22
CA LYS A 81 10.55 -1.71 -0.28
C LYS A 81 9.27 -2.18 0.41
N LEU A 82 8.36 -2.83 -0.30
CA LEU A 82 7.13 -3.39 0.26
C LEU A 82 7.44 -4.50 1.25
N ASN A 83 8.29 -5.46 0.88
CA ASN A 83 8.73 -6.52 1.79
C ASN A 83 9.46 -5.96 3.01
N ARG A 84 10.26 -4.90 2.86
CA ARG A 84 10.89 -4.21 4.00
C ARG A 84 9.86 -3.54 4.92
N GLN A 85 8.75 -3.03 4.39
CA GLN A 85 7.69 -2.46 5.22
C GLN A 85 6.90 -3.55 5.93
N ILE A 86 6.58 -4.65 5.25
CA ILE A 86 5.95 -5.83 5.86
C ILE A 86 6.80 -6.33 7.04
N ALA A 87 8.11 -6.49 6.84
CA ALA A 87 9.01 -6.94 7.92
C ALA A 87 9.08 -5.97 9.12
N LYS A 88 8.78 -4.68 8.93
CA LYS A 88 8.71 -3.70 10.04
C LYS A 88 7.39 -3.79 10.82
N HIS A 89 6.35 -4.30 10.19
CA HIS A 89 5.00 -4.44 10.73
C HIS A 89 4.62 -5.92 10.91
N GLU A 90 5.62 -6.82 11.02
CA GLU A 90 5.38 -8.25 11.16
C GLU A 90 4.57 -8.56 12.44
N ASP A 91 4.81 -7.78 13.50
CA ASP A 91 4.07 -7.92 14.77
C ASP A 91 2.58 -7.59 14.61
N ASP A 92 2.21 -6.66 13.72
CA ASP A 92 0.81 -6.31 13.43
C ASP A 92 0.09 -7.43 12.64
N LEU A 93 0.84 -8.36 12.06
CA LEU A 93 0.34 -9.48 11.26
C LEU A 93 0.20 -10.78 12.10
N ARG A 94 0.48 -10.70 13.40
CA ARG A 94 0.17 -11.75 14.37
C ARG A 94 -1.18 -11.47 15.02
N PHE A 95 -2.16 -12.29 14.70
CA PHE A 95 -3.48 -12.23 15.31
C PHE A 95 -3.55 -13.19 16.49
N SER A 96 -3.68 -12.65 17.70
CA SER A 96 -3.95 -13.50 18.86
C SER A 96 -5.39 -13.99 18.84
N LEU A 97 -5.56 -15.31 18.78
CA LEU A 97 -6.88 -15.92 18.84
C LEU A 97 -7.48 -15.73 20.25
N SER A 98 -6.66 -15.63 21.30
CA SER A 98 -7.10 -15.27 22.67
C SER A 98 -7.79 -13.92 22.72
N ASP A 99 -7.18 -12.89 22.14
CA ASP A 99 -7.70 -11.52 22.20
C ASP A 99 -8.96 -11.38 21.37
N SER A 100 -9.00 -12.04 20.21
CA SER A 100 -10.16 -12.09 19.33
C SER A 100 -11.36 -12.77 19.99
N ILE A 101 -11.12 -13.84 20.76
CA ILE A 101 -12.15 -14.57 21.51
C ILE A 101 -12.59 -13.73 22.72
N LYS A 102 -11.66 -13.24 23.55
CA LYS A 102 -12.00 -12.39 24.71
C LYS A 102 -12.78 -11.13 24.31
N ALA A 103 -12.40 -10.44 23.24
CA ALA A 103 -13.10 -9.26 22.75
C ALA A 103 -14.53 -9.56 22.24
N ARG A 104 -14.78 -10.78 21.75
CA ARG A 104 -16.13 -11.23 21.35
C ARG A 104 -16.97 -11.62 22.56
N TRP A 105 -16.38 -12.23 23.58
CA TRP A 105 -17.08 -12.58 24.81
C TRP A 105 -17.37 -11.36 25.69
N SER A 106 -16.46 -10.38 25.81
CA SER A 106 -16.71 -9.15 26.58
C SER A 106 -17.81 -8.28 25.97
N LYS A 107 -17.90 -8.20 24.64
CA LYS A 107 -19.04 -7.59 23.94
C LYS A 107 -20.37 -8.29 24.16
N PHE A 108 -20.34 -9.58 24.54
CA PHE A 108 -21.54 -10.36 24.84
C PHE A 108 -21.90 -10.32 26.33
N THR A 109 -20.92 -10.17 27.24
CA THR A 109 -21.15 -10.14 28.69
C THR A 109 -21.26 -8.74 29.30
N GLY A 110 -20.90 -7.67 28.57
CA GLY A 110 -21.24 -6.29 28.96
C GLY A 110 -20.55 -5.77 30.21
N ASP A 111 -19.31 -6.16 30.49
CA ASP A 111 -18.50 -5.51 31.53
C ASP A 111 -17.75 -4.31 30.92
N GLU A 112 -18.23 -3.10 31.20
CA GLU A 112 -17.51 -1.81 31.08
C GLU A 112 -16.64 -1.56 32.33
#